data_AF-A0AAV4T5Y1-F1
#
_entry.id   AF-A0AAV4T5Y1-F1
#
_cell.length_a   1.000
_cell.length_b   1.000
_cell.length_c   1.000
_cell.angle_alpha   90.00
_cell.angle_beta   90.00
_cell.angle_gamma   90.00
#
_symmetry.space_group_name_H-M   'P 1'
#
loop_
_entity.id
_entity.type
_entity.pdbx_description
1 polymer ?
#
loop_
_entity_poly.entity_id
_entity_poly.type
_entity_poly.pdbx_seq_one_letter_code
_entity_poly.pdbx_strand_id
1 'polypeptide(L)'
;MPKCENGSVFLPSQEMCRITRGPCKVVETTESWPSFLRCENKNLFPPRCKNPLQEIKFNTSYKCIRPLVETDNSEICMTMLKVVEFSVKILSTAVRSMNILII
;
A
#
# COMPACT_ATOMS: atom_id res chain seq x y z
N MET A 1 5.32 -15.93 -4.02
CA MET A 1 5.11 -17.07 -4.95
C MET A 1 4.16 -18.06 -4.26
N PRO A 2 3.08 -18.55 -4.90
CA PRO A 2 2.15 -19.48 -4.26
C PRO A 2 2.74 -20.89 -4.11
N LYS A 3 2.23 -21.66 -3.15
CA LYS A 3 2.60 -23.08 -2.98
C LYS A 3 1.99 -23.89 -4.13
N CYS A 4 2.78 -24.79 -4.73
CA CYS A 4 2.36 -25.74 -5.75
C CYS A 4 2.60 -27.16 -5.25
N GLU A 5 1.59 -28.02 -5.34
CA GLU A 5 1.63 -29.40 -4.84
C GLU A 5 0.79 -30.30 -5.75
N ASN A 6 1.37 -31.42 -6.23
CA ASN A 6 0.70 -32.38 -7.11
C ASN A 6 0.04 -31.76 -8.35
N GLY A 7 0.68 -30.78 -8.98
CA GLY A 7 0.14 -30.07 -10.15
C GLY A 7 -0.99 -29.08 -9.83
N SER A 8 -1.32 -28.88 -8.56
CA SER A 8 -2.32 -27.93 -8.09
C SER A 8 -1.66 -26.74 -7.38
N VAL A 9 -2.26 -25.56 -7.49
CA VAL A 9 -1.77 -24.33 -6.86
C VAL A 9 -2.71 -23.91 -5.74
N PHE A 10 -2.15 -23.54 -4.59
CA PHE A 10 -2.93 -23.00 -3.49
C PHE A 10 -3.25 -21.52 -3.74
N LEU A 11 -4.55 -21.21 -3.76
CA LEU A 11 -5.04 -19.85 -3.93
C LEU A 11 -5.20 -19.14 -2.58
N PRO A 12 -4.93 -17.82 -2.52
CA PRO A 12 -5.23 -17.01 -1.35
C PRO A 12 -6.75 -16.85 -1.14
N SER A 13 -7.19 -16.73 0.10
CA SER A 13 -8.61 -16.50 0.41
C SER A 13 -9.05 -15.06 0.10
N GLN A 14 -10.35 -14.86 -0.05
CA GLN A 14 -10.94 -13.52 -0.21
C GLN A 14 -10.64 -12.61 0.99
N GLU A 15 -10.63 -13.15 2.20
CA GLU A 15 -10.30 -12.43 3.43
C GLU A 15 -8.86 -11.91 3.38
N MET A 16 -7.91 -12.74 2.93
CA MET A 16 -6.51 -12.33 2.78
C MET A 16 -6.36 -11.18 1.78
N CYS A 17 -7.10 -11.23 0.67
CA CYS A 17 -7.09 -10.17 -0.33
C CYS A 17 -7.65 -8.83 0.23
N ARG A 18 -8.65 -8.90 1.11
CA ARG A 18 -9.28 -7.71 1.71
C ARG A 18 -8.42 -7.05 2.76
N ILE A 19 -7.66 -7.82 3.54
CA ILE A 19 -6.74 -7.27 4.56
C ILE A 19 -5.74 -6.28 3.95
N THR A 20 -5.30 -6.51 2.70
CA THR A 20 -4.35 -5.60 2.03
C THR A 20 -4.95 -4.28 1.58
N ARG A 21 -6.28 -4.17 1.44
CA ARG A 21 -6.94 -2.96 0.89
C ARG A 21 -6.77 -1.72 1.77
N GLY A 22 -6.74 -1.89 3.08
CA GLY A 22 -6.49 -0.82 4.03
C GLY A 22 -5.06 -0.28 3.95
N PRO A 23 -4.03 -1.06 4.34
CA PRO A 23 -2.65 -0.61 4.40
C PRO A 23 -2.06 -0.29 3.01
N CYS A 24 -2.50 -0.95 1.94
CA CYS A 24 -2.00 -0.74 0.58
C CYS A 24 -2.90 0.19 -0.25
N LYS A 25 -3.65 1.09 0.39
CA LYS A 25 -4.57 2.02 -0.30
C LYS A 25 -3.89 2.89 -1.37
N VAL A 26 -2.58 3.15 -1.23
CA VAL A 26 -1.78 3.88 -2.21
C VAL A 26 -1.82 3.26 -3.62
N VAL A 27 -1.99 1.94 -3.72
CA VAL A 27 -2.08 1.25 -5.02
C VAL A 27 -3.35 1.67 -5.76
N GLU A 28 -4.47 1.76 -5.03
CA GLU A 28 -5.76 2.17 -5.59
C GLU A 28 -5.73 3.62 -6.08
N THR A 29 -5.07 4.51 -5.35
CA THR A 29 -5.02 5.93 -5.69
C THR A 29 -4.04 6.28 -6.81
N THR A 30 -2.99 5.47 -7.01
CA THR A 30 -1.88 5.80 -7.93
C THR A 30 -1.96 5.02 -9.24
N GLU A 31 -2.13 3.70 -9.15
CA GLU A 31 -1.94 2.77 -10.28
C GLU A 31 -3.21 1.95 -10.58
N SER A 32 -4.19 1.99 -9.68
CA SER A 32 -5.35 1.09 -9.64
C SER A 32 -4.98 -0.40 -9.49
N TRP A 33 -5.87 -1.19 -8.90
CA TRP A 33 -5.63 -2.62 -8.76
C TRP A 33 -5.80 -3.36 -10.10
N PRO A 34 -4.77 -4.11 -10.56
CA PRO A 34 -4.88 -4.90 -11.77
C PRO A 34 -5.90 -6.02 -11.59
N SER A 35 -6.46 -6.51 -12.69
CA SER A 35 -7.59 -7.47 -12.69
C SER A 35 -7.34 -8.74 -11.88
N PHE A 36 -6.10 -9.25 -11.87
CA PHE A 36 -5.71 -10.45 -11.12
C PHE A 36 -5.53 -10.21 -9.61
N LEU A 37 -5.49 -8.95 -9.15
CA LEU A 37 -5.45 -8.57 -7.74
C LEU A 37 -6.77 -7.95 -7.26
N ARG A 38 -7.85 -8.05 -8.04
CA ARG A 38 -9.18 -7.60 -7.62
C ARG A 38 -9.86 -8.68 -6.78
N CYS A 39 -10.22 -8.35 -5.54
CA CYS A 39 -10.76 -9.32 -4.58
C CYS A 39 -12.15 -9.83 -4.94
N GLU A 40 -12.81 -9.19 -5.91
CA GLU A 40 -14.11 -9.58 -6.45
C GLU A 40 -14.01 -10.84 -7.31
N ASN A 41 -12.81 -11.16 -7.82
CA ASN A 41 -12.59 -12.33 -8.65
C ASN A 41 -12.58 -13.60 -7.78
N LYS A 42 -13.74 -14.22 -7.64
CA LYS A 42 -13.95 -15.44 -6.84
C LYS A 42 -13.17 -16.67 -7.34
N ASN A 43 -12.74 -16.67 -8.61
CA ASN A 43 -11.93 -17.75 -9.17
C ASN A 43 -10.47 -17.66 -8.72
N LEU A 44 -9.99 -16.45 -8.43
CA LEU A 44 -8.63 -16.20 -7.91
C LEU A 44 -8.60 -16.10 -6.39
N PHE A 45 -9.69 -15.63 -5.78
CA PHE A 45 -9.86 -15.42 -4.36
C PHE A 45 -11.13 -16.11 -3.85
N PRO A 46 -11.12 -17.45 -3.73
CA PRO A 46 -12.27 -18.20 -3.24
C PRO A 46 -12.56 -17.88 -1.76
N PRO A 47 -13.85 -17.83 -1.37
CA PRO A 47 -14.24 -17.66 0.03
C PRO A 47 -13.97 -18.93 0.83
N ARG A 48 -13.67 -18.79 2.13
CA ARG A 48 -13.55 -19.90 3.10
C ARG A 48 -12.44 -20.93 2.81
N CYS A 49 -11.42 -20.57 2.04
CA CYS A 49 -10.22 -21.39 1.88
C CYS A 49 -9.24 -21.20 3.04
N LYS A 50 -8.58 -22.29 3.48
CA LYS A 50 -7.49 -22.24 4.45
C LYS A 50 -6.30 -21.51 3.82
N ASN A 51 -5.81 -20.46 4.47
CA ASN A 51 -4.73 -19.65 3.93
C ASN A 51 -3.37 -20.29 4.24
N PRO A 52 -2.64 -20.84 3.25
CA PRO A 52 -1.34 -21.47 3.49
C PRO A 52 -0.27 -20.44 3.90
N LEU A 53 -0.49 -19.15 3.64
CA LEU A 53 0.46 -18.08 3.96
C LEU A 53 0.37 -17.62 5.41
N GLN A 54 -0.65 -18.05 6.17
CA GLN A 54 -0.81 -17.65 7.56
C GLN A 54 0.29 -18.22 8.46
N GLU A 55 0.94 -19.30 8.03
CA GLU A 55 2.08 -19.94 8.70
C GLU A 55 3.42 -19.26 8.35
N ILE A 56 3.43 -18.41 7.32
CA ILE A 56 4.64 -17.72 6.86
C ILE A 56 4.79 -16.40 7.62
N LYS A 57 5.86 -16.30 8.42
CA LYS A 57 6.24 -15.04 9.08
C LYS A 57 7.15 -14.25 8.16
N PHE A 58 6.73 -13.04 7.81
CA PHE A 58 7.56 -12.09 7.08
C PHE A 58 8.44 -11.34 8.09
N ASN A 59 9.69 -11.78 8.24
CA ASN A 59 10.69 -11.10 9.10
C ASN A 59 11.33 -9.89 8.43
N THR A 60 10.85 -9.51 7.25
CA THR A 60 11.41 -8.41 6.46
C THR A 60 10.86 -7.08 6.98
N SER A 61 11.74 -6.26 7.54
CA SER A 61 11.42 -4.88 7.88
C SER A 61 11.62 -3.98 6.65
N TYR A 62 10.73 -3.00 6.47
CA TYR A 62 10.85 -1.98 5.44
C TYR A 62 11.50 -0.75 6.06
N LYS A 63 12.39 -0.09 5.32
CA LYS A 63 12.95 1.20 5.74
C LYS A 63 12.21 2.35 5.07
N CYS A 64 11.95 3.40 5.82
CA CYS A 64 11.45 4.65 5.26
C CYS A 64 12.52 5.34 4.41
N ILE A 65 12.14 5.86 3.25
CA ILE A 65 13.00 6.75 2.46
C ILE A 65 13.03 8.13 3.11
N ARG A 66 14.19 8.81 3.15
CA ARG A 66 14.25 10.19 3.61
C ARG A 66 13.32 11.07 2.75
N PRO A 67 12.58 12.03 3.33
CA PRO A 67 12.66 12.54 4.71
C PRO A 67 11.79 11.80 5.74
N LEU A 68 11.14 10.69 5.37
CA LEU A 68 10.24 9.95 6.25
C LEU A 68 11.00 9.20 7.34
N VAL A 69 10.37 9.05 8.50
CA VAL A 69 10.88 8.33 9.67
C VAL A 69 9.88 7.26 10.07
N GLU A 70 10.39 6.09 10.47
CA GLU A 70 9.57 4.99 10.94
C GLU A 70 8.78 5.40 12.19
N THR A 71 7.49 5.09 12.21
CA THR A 71 6.59 5.36 13.33
C THR A 71 5.53 4.28 13.42
N ASP A 72 5.14 3.94 14.64
CA ASP A 72 4.03 3.06 14.98
C ASP A 72 2.71 3.82 15.16
N ASN A 73 2.75 5.16 15.23
CA ASN A 73 1.58 5.99 15.38
C ASN A 73 0.83 6.15 14.04
N SER A 74 -0.33 5.50 13.94
CA SER A 74 -1.20 5.56 12.76
C SER A 74 -1.71 6.96 12.40
N GLU A 75 -1.77 7.90 13.36
CA GLU A 75 -2.20 9.28 13.11
C GLU A 75 -1.11 10.10 12.40
N ILE A 76 0.15 9.82 12.72
CA ILE A 76 1.32 10.53 12.19
C ILE A 76 1.88 9.83 10.94
N CYS A 77 1.47 8.58 10.70
CA CYS A 77 1.85 7.82 9.50
C CYS A 77 1.44 8.57 8.22
N MET A 78 2.44 9.12 7.53
CA MET A 78 2.25 9.82 6.26
C MET A 78 2.22 8.84 5.10
N THR A 79 1.17 8.94 4.28
CA THR A 79 1.12 8.27 2.98
C THR A 79 1.91 9.08 1.94
N MET A 80 2.44 8.41 0.91
CA MET A 80 3.18 9.07 -0.19
C MET A 80 2.42 10.26 -0.81
N LEU A 81 1.08 10.18 -0.91
CA LEU A 81 0.26 11.30 -1.40
C LEU A 81 0.33 12.54 -0.50
N LYS A 82 0.30 12.38 0.82
CA LYS A 82 0.44 13.50 1.76
C LYS A 82 1.83 14.14 1.66
N VAL A 83 2.87 13.36 1.36
CA VAL A 83 4.24 13.89 1.16
C VAL A 83 4.31 14.76 -0.08
N VAL A 84 3.69 14.32 -1.19
CA VAL A 84 3.63 15.13 -2.42
C VAL A 84 2.81 16.39 -2.19
N GLU A 85 1.63 16.31 -1.57
CA GLU A 85 0.82 17.48 -1.23
C GLU A 85 1.55 18.45 -0.29
N PHE A 86 2.26 17.94 0.72
CA PHE A 86 3.03 18.75 1.65
C PHE A 86 4.21 19.44 0.95
N SER A 87 4.92 18.71 0.08
CA SER A 87 6.03 19.26 -0.72
C SER A 87 5.55 20.32 -1.70
N VAL A 88 4.43 20.08 -2.39
CA VAL A 88 3.79 21.07 -3.29
C VAL A 88 3.28 22.28 -2.51
N LYS A 89 2.70 22.10 -1.31
CA LYS A 89 2.30 23.21 -0.43
C LYS A 89 3.50 24.04 0.04
N ILE A 90 4.59 23.38 0.45
CA ILE A 90 5.83 24.08 0.82
C ILE A 90 6.36 24.90 -0.37
N LEU A 91 6.46 24.28 -1.55
CA LEU A 91 6.93 24.96 -2.76
C LEU A 91 6.00 26.13 -3.16
N SER A 92 4.68 25.92 -3.14
CA SER A 92 3.70 26.98 -3.41
C SER A 92 3.77 28.12 -2.40
N THR A 93 4.09 27.83 -1.14
CA THR A 93 4.22 28.84 -0.09
C THR A 93 5.53 29.60 -0.23
N ALA A 94 6.63 28.91 -0.54
CA ALA A 94 7.92 29.51 -0.82
C ALA A 94 7.86 30.44 -2.06
N VAL A 95 7.20 30.00 -3.13
CA VAL A 95 6.98 30.83 -4.34
C VAL A 95 6.11 32.05 -4.03
N ARG A 96 5.06 31.91 -3.19
CA ARG A 96 4.25 33.06 -2.74
C ARG A 96 5.05 34.05 -1.89
N SER A 97 5.91 33.57 -0.98
CA SER A 97 6.76 34.45 -0.17
C SER A 97 7.81 35.20 -1.00
N MET A 98 8.32 34.61 -2.09
CA MET A 98 9.25 35.32 -2.99
C MET A 98 8.55 36.37 -3.87
N ASN A 99 7.29 36.15 -4.28
CA ASN A 99 6.51 37.14 -5.04
C ASN A 99 5.97 38.31 -4.20
N ILE A 100 6.08 38.28 -2.86
CA ILE A 100 5.77 39.42 -1.98
C ILE A 100 7.00 40.36 -1.83
N LEU A 101 8.20 39.89 -2.19
CA LEU A 101 9.45 40.66 -2.04
C LEU A 101 9.86 41.42 -3.32
N ILE A 102 9.01 41.43 -4.36
CA ILE A 102 9.19 42.23 -5.59
C ILE A 102 8.12 43.33 -5.63
N ILE A 103 8.22 44.30 -4.70
CA ILE A 103 7.64 45.64 -4.81
C ILE A 103 8.66 46.61 -4.22
#